data_AF-A0A7C7SYH0-F1
#
_entry.id   AF-A0A7C7SYH0-F1
#
_cell.length_a   1.000
_cell.length_b   1.000
_cell.length_c   1.000
_cell.angle_alpha   90.00
_cell.angle_beta   90.00
_cell.angle_gamma   90.00
#
_symmetry.space_group_name_H-M   'P 1'
#
loop_
_entity.id
_entity.type
_entity.pdbx_description
1 polymer ?
#
loop_
_entity_poly.entity_id
_entity_poly.type
_entity_poly.pdbx_seq_one_letter_code
_entity_poly.pdbx_strand_id
1 'polypeptide(L)'
;MKAASDRIRKIYDYFHDFDWENFTEEELYEHWDFIKEMKMMGTVFPDFETNTKRRTNWVRTFKSQMTSYTFRFANAQKTAAPYDATGMAYWNKSDASTRTGQQMRGPDVGRFFDIDFSNWDYPTTQPAKIENRKGMLTHPAWLIAHSLNLETDPVRRGKWVREKLLAGTIPDVPITVDAVVPEDHHKTLRVRLDQATSQDYCWKCHKKMNPLGVAFEVYDDFGRYRTQERLEHPDNLIKEAPRERGLHIDGRPVYKTLPVNARGYLDG
;
A
#
# COMPACT_ATOMS: atom_id res chain seq x y z
N MET A 1 14.48 -12.07 7.41
CA MET A 1 13.02 -12.19 7.16
C MET A 1 12.52 -13.62 7.19
N LYS A 2 13.12 -14.57 6.44
CA LYS A 2 12.73 -16.00 6.45
C LYS A 2 12.60 -16.59 7.87
N ALA A 3 13.65 -16.52 8.67
CA ALA A 3 13.63 -17.05 10.05
C ALA A 3 12.52 -16.46 10.94
N ALA A 4 12.11 -15.20 10.71
CA ALA A 4 11.01 -14.59 11.45
C ALA A 4 9.64 -15.12 11.00
N SER A 5 9.45 -15.30 9.68
CA SER A 5 8.26 -15.96 9.12
C SER A 5 8.17 -17.41 9.60
N ASP A 6 9.27 -18.17 9.56
CA ASP A 6 9.32 -19.56 10.01
C ASP A 6 8.96 -19.68 11.49
N ARG A 7 9.40 -18.72 12.32
CA ARG A 7 9.05 -18.64 13.74
C ARG A 7 7.55 -18.39 13.94
N ILE A 8 6.95 -17.47 13.18
CA ILE A 8 5.50 -17.21 13.22
C ILE A 8 4.72 -18.47 12.83
N ARG A 9 5.19 -19.18 11.79
CA ARG A 9 4.61 -20.46 11.37
C ARG A 9 4.67 -21.51 12.49
N LYS A 10 5.82 -21.67 13.14
CA LYS A 10 5.98 -22.58 14.29
C LYS A 10 5.03 -22.25 15.44
N ILE A 11 4.85 -20.96 15.77
CA ILE A 11 3.92 -20.54 16.82
C ILE A 11 2.48 -20.93 16.45
N TYR A 12 2.07 -20.66 15.20
CA TYR A 12 0.77 -21.06 14.69
C TYR A 12 0.58 -22.57 14.75
N ASP A 13 1.48 -23.34 14.13
CA ASP A 13 1.37 -24.80 14.08
C ASP A 13 1.33 -25.41 15.50
N TYR A 14 2.00 -24.78 16.49
CA TYR A 14 1.93 -25.23 17.89
C TYR A 14 0.57 -24.93 18.54
N PHE A 15 0.06 -23.70 18.45
CA PHE A 15 -1.14 -23.30 19.20
C PHE A 15 -2.47 -23.51 18.47
N HIS A 16 -2.49 -23.73 17.14
CA HIS A 16 -3.73 -23.70 16.36
C HIS A 16 -4.74 -24.80 16.71
N ASP A 17 -4.28 -25.94 17.23
CA ASP A 17 -5.12 -27.05 17.66
C ASP A 17 -5.66 -26.89 19.09
N PHE A 18 -5.20 -25.88 19.84
CA PHE A 18 -5.65 -25.59 21.20
C PHE A 18 -6.83 -24.63 21.20
N ASP A 19 -7.59 -24.60 22.31
CA ASP A 19 -8.62 -23.59 22.57
C ASP A 19 -8.02 -22.25 23.06
N TRP A 20 -7.05 -21.74 22.29
CA TRP A 20 -6.25 -20.56 22.63
C TRP A 20 -7.10 -19.28 22.79
N GLU A 21 -8.30 -19.26 22.23
CA GLU A 21 -9.27 -18.16 22.37
C GLU A 21 -9.77 -18.01 23.81
N ASN A 22 -9.85 -19.11 24.55
CA ASN A 22 -10.36 -19.16 25.91
C ASN A 22 -9.28 -19.23 26.99
N PHE A 23 -8.00 -19.41 26.60
CA PHE A 23 -6.88 -19.47 27.54
C PHE A 23 -6.92 -18.38 28.62
N THR A 24 -6.78 -18.85 29.86
CA THR A 24 -6.46 -18.10 31.07
C THR A 24 -4.96 -17.75 31.12
N GLU A 25 -4.54 -16.98 32.12
CA GLU A 25 -3.10 -16.71 32.31
C GLU A 25 -2.35 -17.99 32.68
N GLU A 26 -2.96 -18.82 33.53
CA GLU A 26 -2.43 -20.09 34.00
C GLU A 26 -2.25 -21.09 32.86
N GLU A 27 -3.29 -21.31 32.06
CA GLU A 27 -3.23 -22.22 30.89
C GLU A 27 -2.19 -21.76 29.86
N LEU A 28 -2.12 -20.45 29.59
CA LEU A 28 -1.08 -19.94 28.69
C LEU A 28 0.33 -20.13 29.27
N TYR A 29 0.47 -20.06 30.60
CA TYR A 29 1.75 -20.27 31.29
C TYR A 29 2.23 -21.73 31.25
N GLU A 30 1.34 -22.71 31.08
CA GLU A 30 1.74 -24.11 30.87
C GLU A 30 2.61 -24.30 29.63
N HIS A 31 2.51 -23.38 28.66
CA HIS A 31 3.30 -23.38 27.43
C HIS A 31 4.56 -22.49 27.49
N TRP A 32 4.96 -22.06 28.70
CA TRP A 32 6.01 -21.05 28.87
C TRP A 32 7.34 -21.37 28.21
N ASP A 33 7.80 -22.63 28.27
CA ASP A 33 9.07 -23.03 27.66
C ASP A 33 9.08 -22.78 26.14
N PHE A 34 7.98 -23.16 25.48
CA PHE A 34 7.80 -22.90 24.04
C PHE A 34 7.71 -21.40 23.75
N ILE A 35 6.93 -20.65 24.55
CA ILE A 35 6.75 -19.21 24.40
C ILE A 35 8.08 -18.45 24.55
N LYS A 36 8.91 -18.88 25.50
CA LYS A 36 10.24 -18.34 25.79
C LYS A 36 11.23 -18.69 24.68
N GLU A 37 11.22 -19.92 24.19
CA GLU A 37 12.03 -20.36 23.04
C GLU A 37 11.69 -19.53 21.79
N MET A 38 10.40 -19.38 21.49
CA MET A 38 9.90 -18.62 20.35
C MET A 38 10.03 -17.10 20.53
N LYS A 39 10.48 -16.63 21.70
CA LYS A 39 10.65 -15.20 22.02
C LYS A 39 9.41 -14.40 21.62
N MET A 40 8.25 -14.90 22.02
CA MET A 40 6.97 -14.28 21.65
C MET A 40 6.91 -12.83 22.12
N MET A 41 6.18 -12.01 21.38
CA MET A 41 6.13 -10.60 21.67
C MET A 41 5.52 -10.33 23.04
N GLY A 42 6.16 -9.43 23.81
CA GLY A 42 5.74 -9.07 25.16
C GLY A 42 6.34 -9.92 26.26
N THR A 43 6.95 -11.08 25.93
CA THR A 43 7.52 -12.01 26.92
C THR A 43 9.05 -11.97 27.01
N VAL A 44 9.71 -11.25 26.09
CA VAL A 44 11.18 -11.16 25.98
C VAL A 44 11.86 -10.31 27.08
N PHE A 45 11.09 -9.78 28.04
CA PHE A 45 11.64 -8.94 29.09
C PHE A 45 12.22 -9.78 30.24
N PRO A 46 13.41 -9.44 30.78
CA PRO A 46 14.05 -10.23 31.83
C PRO A 46 13.20 -10.42 33.10
N ASP A 47 12.36 -9.44 33.43
CA ASP A 47 11.50 -9.43 34.62
C ASP A 47 10.07 -9.93 34.35
N PHE A 48 9.78 -10.48 33.16
CA PHE A 48 8.42 -10.84 32.73
C PHE A 48 7.72 -11.77 33.73
N GLU A 49 8.38 -12.86 34.14
CA GLU A 49 7.82 -13.86 35.06
C GLU A 49 7.48 -13.24 36.44
N THR A 50 8.31 -12.30 36.90
CA THR A 50 8.21 -11.65 38.22
C THR A 50 7.33 -10.39 38.25
N ASN A 51 7.00 -9.81 37.08
CA ASN A 51 6.35 -8.52 36.99
C ASN A 51 4.88 -8.66 36.59
N THR A 52 3.99 -8.68 37.59
CA THR A 52 2.53 -8.81 37.41
C THR A 52 1.93 -7.75 36.50
N LYS A 53 2.45 -6.51 36.51
CA LYS A 53 1.99 -5.44 35.61
C LYS A 53 2.28 -5.74 34.13
N ARG A 54 3.40 -6.40 33.84
CA ARG A 54 3.72 -6.82 32.46
C ARG A 54 2.83 -7.97 32.00
N ARG A 55 2.48 -8.88 32.92
CA ARG A 55 1.60 -10.03 32.62
C ARG A 55 0.12 -9.63 32.43
N THR A 56 -0.32 -8.51 33.02
CA THR A 56 -1.72 -8.03 32.99
C THR A 56 -2.36 -8.00 31.60
N ASN A 57 -1.60 -7.77 30.52
CA ASN A 57 -2.13 -7.72 29.15
C ASN A 57 -1.62 -8.85 28.24
N TRP A 58 -0.83 -9.79 28.78
CA TRP A 58 -0.14 -10.79 27.97
C TRP A 58 -1.11 -11.72 27.27
N VAL A 59 -2.11 -12.26 27.97
CA VAL A 59 -3.15 -13.12 27.38
C VAL A 59 -3.85 -12.41 26.23
N ARG A 60 -4.23 -11.14 26.39
CA ARG A 60 -4.85 -10.33 25.32
C ARG A 60 -3.91 -10.16 24.12
N THR A 61 -2.63 -9.88 24.36
CA THR A 61 -1.61 -9.74 23.31
C THR A 61 -1.33 -11.06 22.60
N PHE A 62 -1.34 -12.18 23.32
CA PHE A 62 -1.24 -13.52 22.75
C PHE A 62 -2.45 -13.82 21.84
N LYS A 63 -3.68 -13.63 22.34
CA LYS A 63 -4.91 -13.83 21.56
C LYS A 63 -4.92 -12.98 20.28
N SER A 64 -4.51 -11.70 20.38
CA SER A 64 -4.39 -10.82 19.21
C SER A 64 -3.37 -11.32 18.17
N GLN A 65 -2.25 -11.90 18.61
CA GLN A 65 -1.26 -12.52 17.72
C GLN A 65 -1.83 -13.76 17.06
N MET A 66 -2.45 -14.66 17.84
CA MET A 66 -3.03 -15.90 17.33
C MET A 66 -4.16 -15.66 16.35
N THR A 67 -5.08 -14.72 16.62
CA THR A 67 -6.11 -14.31 15.65
C THR A 67 -5.47 -13.91 14.32
N SER A 68 -4.39 -13.13 14.34
CA SER A 68 -3.71 -12.75 13.12
C SER A 68 -3.00 -13.91 12.43
N TYR A 69 -2.36 -14.82 13.17
CA TYR A 69 -1.65 -15.95 12.58
C TYR A 69 -2.62 -16.91 11.93
N THR A 70 -3.71 -17.23 12.64
CA THR A 70 -4.81 -18.04 12.13
C THR A 70 -5.41 -17.43 10.87
N PHE A 71 -5.72 -16.13 10.87
CA PHE A 71 -6.24 -15.47 9.68
C PHE A 71 -5.33 -15.67 8.45
N ARG A 72 -4.01 -15.52 8.63
CA ARG A 72 -3.03 -15.62 7.53
C ARG A 72 -2.86 -17.03 7.00
N PHE A 73 -2.61 -17.98 7.91
CA PHE A 73 -2.31 -19.36 7.52
C PHE A 73 -3.58 -20.12 7.09
N ALA A 74 -4.76 -19.74 7.59
CA ALA A 74 -6.04 -20.22 7.07
C ALA A 74 -6.29 -19.78 5.62
N ASN A 75 -5.79 -18.61 5.22
CA ASN A 75 -5.80 -18.14 3.82
C ASN A 75 -4.67 -18.75 2.97
N ALA A 76 -4.13 -19.91 3.37
CA ALA A 76 -3.08 -20.64 2.68
C ALA A 76 -1.76 -19.87 2.48
N GLN A 77 -1.50 -18.80 3.25
CA GLN A 77 -0.21 -18.11 3.19
C GLN A 77 0.91 -19.07 3.60
N LYS A 78 1.97 -19.14 2.79
CA LYS A 78 3.16 -19.95 3.11
C LYS A 78 4.08 -19.22 4.06
N THR A 79 4.12 -17.89 3.95
CA THR A 79 5.06 -17.03 4.65
C THR A 79 4.37 -15.76 5.11
N ALA A 80 4.60 -15.38 6.36
CA ALA A 80 3.95 -14.25 7.00
C ALA A 80 4.93 -13.07 7.16
N ALA A 81 4.45 -11.86 6.93
CA ALA A 81 5.20 -10.65 7.27
C ALA A 81 5.38 -10.58 8.81
N PRO A 82 6.55 -10.20 9.33
CA PRO A 82 6.78 -10.23 10.78
C PRO A 82 6.34 -8.96 11.55
N TYR A 83 5.70 -7.98 10.92
CA TYR A 83 5.44 -6.65 11.51
C TYR A 83 4.02 -6.09 11.35
N ASP A 84 3.12 -6.84 10.72
CA ASP A 84 1.85 -6.35 10.17
C ASP A 84 0.63 -6.46 11.10
N ALA A 85 0.62 -7.27 12.17
CA ALA A 85 -0.58 -7.40 13.03
C ALA A 85 -0.40 -7.09 14.50
N THR A 86 0.82 -7.07 15.00
CA THR A 86 1.05 -6.67 16.38
C THR A 86 1.13 -5.17 16.45
N GLY A 87 0.17 -4.54 17.15
CA GLY A 87 0.13 -3.08 17.36
C GLY A 87 1.49 -2.51 17.81
N MET A 88 2.31 -3.33 18.48
CA MET A 88 3.72 -3.16 18.90
C MET A 88 4.73 -2.64 17.88
N ALA A 89 4.61 -2.99 16.61
CA ALA A 89 5.51 -2.43 15.60
C ALA A 89 5.27 -0.93 15.35
N TYR A 90 4.15 -0.39 15.84
CA TYR A 90 3.67 0.97 15.61
C TYR A 90 3.33 1.71 16.94
N TRP A 91 4.06 1.43 18.03
CA TRP A 91 3.78 2.04 19.37
C TRP A 91 4.07 3.52 19.43
N ASN A 92 4.91 4.00 18.52
CA ASN A 92 4.96 5.41 18.19
C ASN A 92 3.88 5.65 17.15
N LYS A 93 2.96 6.58 17.47
CA LYS A 93 1.92 7.15 16.59
C LYS A 93 2.14 6.75 15.14
N SER A 94 1.35 5.81 14.62
CA SER A 94 1.44 5.36 13.22
C SER A 94 1.80 6.52 12.29
N ASP A 95 2.97 6.43 11.65
CA ASP A 95 3.54 7.53 10.86
C ASP A 95 2.70 7.88 9.62
N ALA A 96 1.65 7.10 9.34
CA ALA A 96 0.67 7.37 8.30
C ALA A 96 -0.65 7.85 8.91
N SER A 97 -0.96 9.13 8.69
CA SER A 97 -2.31 9.66 8.84
C SER A 97 -2.79 10.14 7.48
N THR A 98 -4.07 9.96 7.19
CA THR A 98 -4.68 10.57 6.00
C THR A 98 -4.66 12.10 6.13
N ARG A 99 -4.91 12.79 5.02
CA ARG A 99 -5.11 14.25 5.01
C ARG A 99 -6.21 14.74 5.96
N THR A 100 -7.18 13.88 6.29
CA THR A 100 -8.27 14.17 7.24
C THR A 100 -7.92 13.85 8.68
N GLY A 101 -6.66 13.50 8.96
CA GLY A 101 -6.19 13.12 10.31
C GLY A 101 -6.61 11.70 10.70
N GLN A 102 -7.15 10.88 9.78
CA GLN A 102 -7.45 9.49 10.08
C GLN A 102 -6.15 8.70 10.19
N GLN A 103 -5.93 8.18 11.39
CA GLN A 103 -4.79 7.32 11.68
C GLN A 103 -4.91 5.98 10.94
N MET A 104 -3.89 5.61 10.16
CA MET A 104 -3.83 4.32 9.44
C MET A 104 -2.96 3.32 10.22
N ARG A 105 -3.44 2.10 10.43
CA ARG A 105 -2.63 1.02 11.03
C ARG A 105 -1.82 0.29 9.96
N GLY A 106 -0.83 -0.52 10.35
CA GLY A 106 0.04 -1.25 9.43
C GLY A 106 -0.68 -1.93 8.24
N PRO A 107 -1.75 -2.72 8.48
CA PRO A 107 -2.52 -3.33 7.40
C PRO A 107 -3.25 -2.33 6.50
N ASP A 108 -3.75 -1.23 7.07
CA ASP A 108 -4.40 -0.17 6.30
C ASP A 108 -3.39 0.53 5.37
N VAL A 109 -2.17 0.74 5.85
CA VAL A 109 -1.06 1.27 5.03
C VAL A 109 -0.71 0.31 3.90
N GLY A 110 -0.64 -1.00 4.17
CA GLY A 110 -0.45 -2.00 3.13
C GLY A 110 -1.53 -1.95 2.06
N ARG A 111 -2.80 -2.04 2.48
CA ARG A 111 -3.95 -1.98 1.57
C ARG A 111 -3.97 -0.70 0.77
N PHE A 112 -3.55 0.41 1.37
CA PHE A 112 -3.43 1.68 0.67
C PHE A 112 -2.43 1.62 -0.49
N PHE A 113 -1.41 0.76 -0.47
CA PHE A 113 -0.51 0.54 -1.61
C PHE A 113 -0.85 -0.73 -2.41
N ASP A 114 -2.10 -1.21 -2.29
CA ASP A 114 -2.63 -2.45 -2.87
C ASP A 114 -1.82 -3.70 -2.48
N ILE A 115 -1.28 -3.68 -1.27
CA ILE A 115 -0.65 -4.83 -0.60
C ILE A 115 -1.56 -5.27 0.53
N ASP A 116 -2.45 -6.22 0.28
CA ASP A 116 -3.25 -6.80 1.35
C ASP A 116 -2.42 -7.83 2.13
N PHE A 117 -1.77 -7.39 3.22
CA PHE A 117 -1.03 -8.27 4.14
C PHE A 117 -1.84 -9.47 4.63
N SER A 118 -3.16 -9.32 4.63
CA SER A 118 -4.11 -10.36 5.03
C SER A 118 -4.13 -11.55 4.06
N ASN A 119 -3.73 -11.33 2.80
CA ASN A 119 -3.69 -12.33 1.73
C ASN A 119 -2.40 -12.23 0.88
N TRP A 120 -1.28 -11.83 1.49
CA TRP A 120 -0.01 -11.67 0.79
C TRP A 120 1.03 -12.68 1.27
N ASP A 121 1.45 -13.57 0.36
CA ASP A 121 2.60 -14.45 0.57
C ASP A 121 3.89 -13.62 0.66
N TYR A 122 4.28 -13.29 1.89
CA TYR A 122 5.40 -12.37 2.12
C TYR A 122 6.72 -12.94 1.57
N PRO A 123 7.38 -12.28 0.60
CA PRO A 123 8.59 -12.80 -0.02
C PRO A 123 9.78 -12.74 0.94
N THR A 124 10.18 -13.91 1.43
CA THR A 124 11.27 -14.02 2.42
C THR A 124 12.68 -13.88 1.83
N THR A 125 12.80 -14.03 0.51
CA THR A 125 14.04 -13.83 -0.25
C THR A 125 13.99 -12.47 -0.94
N GLN A 126 15.06 -11.69 -0.78
CA GLN A 126 15.18 -10.36 -1.34
C GLN A 126 16.28 -10.32 -2.41
N PRO A 127 16.13 -9.50 -3.48
CA PRO A 127 14.98 -8.63 -3.77
C PRO A 127 13.73 -9.43 -4.19
N ALA A 128 12.59 -9.08 -3.63
CA ALA A 128 11.32 -9.69 -3.99
C ALA A 128 10.90 -9.31 -5.42
N LYS A 129 10.38 -10.27 -6.18
CA LYS A 129 9.66 -9.98 -7.42
C LYS A 129 8.28 -9.43 -7.06
N ILE A 130 8.02 -8.18 -7.43
CA ILE A 130 6.71 -7.57 -7.32
C ILE A 130 6.10 -7.50 -8.71
N GLU A 131 4.87 -7.99 -8.86
CA GLU A 131 4.16 -7.92 -10.13
C GLU A 131 3.99 -6.48 -10.59
N ASN A 132 4.00 -6.27 -11.91
CA ASN A 132 3.82 -4.96 -12.53
C ASN A 132 4.82 -3.90 -12.03
N ARG A 133 6.01 -4.29 -11.54
CA ARG A 133 7.05 -3.35 -11.14
C ARG A 133 8.43 -3.82 -11.61
N LYS A 134 9.13 -2.97 -12.35
CA LYS A 134 10.49 -3.20 -12.82
C LYS A 134 11.27 -1.88 -12.97
N GLY A 135 12.40 -1.79 -12.26
CA GLY A 135 13.31 -0.65 -12.36
C GLY A 135 12.78 0.63 -11.72
N MET A 136 13.47 1.73 -12.00
CA MET A 136 13.23 3.02 -11.33
C MET A 136 11.90 3.68 -11.75
N LEU A 137 11.52 3.58 -13.03
CA LEU A 137 10.34 4.27 -13.58
C LEU A 137 8.99 3.71 -13.11
N THR A 138 8.99 2.53 -12.50
CA THR A 138 7.79 1.93 -11.87
C THR A 138 7.90 1.92 -10.35
N HIS A 139 8.94 2.54 -9.79
CA HIS A 139 9.16 2.62 -8.35
C HIS A 139 8.18 3.65 -7.76
N PRO A 140 7.43 3.33 -6.69
CA PRO A 140 6.44 4.25 -6.11
C PRO A 140 7.00 5.64 -5.80
N ALA A 141 8.22 5.72 -5.25
CA ALA A 141 8.87 7.01 -4.97
C ALA A 141 9.04 7.89 -6.22
N TRP A 142 9.38 7.32 -7.37
CA TRP A 142 9.50 8.08 -8.62
C TRP A 142 8.11 8.50 -9.13
N LEU A 143 7.16 7.57 -9.11
CA LEU A 143 5.78 7.83 -9.56
C LEU A 143 5.14 8.96 -8.74
N ILE A 144 5.26 8.92 -7.42
CA ILE A 144 4.73 9.95 -6.50
C ILE A 144 5.45 11.28 -6.72
N ALA A 145 6.78 11.28 -6.83
CA ALA A 145 7.56 12.52 -7.05
C ALA A 145 7.22 13.23 -8.38
N HIS A 146 6.66 12.48 -9.33
CA HIS A 146 6.21 12.95 -10.64
C HIS A 146 4.68 12.88 -10.79
N SER A 147 3.94 13.06 -9.70
CA SER A 147 2.48 13.24 -9.70
C SER A 147 2.10 14.56 -9.06
N LEU A 148 0.82 14.92 -9.16
CA LEU A 148 0.22 16.00 -8.38
C LEU A 148 -0.33 15.42 -7.07
N ASN A 149 -0.90 16.30 -6.24
CA ASN A 149 -1.42 15.90 -4.92
C ASN A 149 -2.66 15.01 -4.98
N LEU A 150 -3.43 15.07 -6.07
CA LEU A 150 -4.74 14.43 -6.20
C LEU A 150 -4.89 13.64 -7.52
N GLU A 151 -3.88 13.67 -8.39
CA GLU A 151 -3.92 13.03 -9.69
C GLU A 151 -2.51 12.79 -10.25
N THR A 152 -2.42 11.90 -11.24
CA THR A 152 -1.17 11.64 -11.94
C THR A 152 -0.77 12.83 -12.82
N ASP A 153 0.49 12.92 -13.24
CA ASP A 153 0.95 13.95 -14.17
C ASP A 153 1.74 13.32 -15.34
N PRO A 154 1.06 12.86 -16.40
CA PRO A 154 1.71 12.29 -17.58
C PRO A 154 2.68 13.27 -18.24
N VAL A 155 2.37 14.57 -18.26
CA VAL A 155 3.21 15.56 -18.94
C VAL A 155 4.56 15.66 -18.22
N ARG A 156 4.56 15.76 -16.89
CA ARG A 156 5.78 15.82 -16.07
C ARG A 156 6.57 14.51 -16.10
N ARG A 157 5.89 13.36 -16.04
CA ARG A 157 6.54 12.04 -16.19
C ARG A 157 7.23 11.92 -17.57
N GLY A 158 6.52 12.31 -18.63
CA GLY A 158 7.03 12.28 -20.00
C GLY A 158 8.18 13.27 -20.26
N LYS A 159 8.08 14.49 -19.73
CA LYS A 159 9.17 15.48 -19.74
C LYS A 159 10.42 14.93 -19.08
N TRP A 160 10.27 14.31 -17.90
CA TRP A 160 11.40 13.71 -17.19
C TRP A 160 12.08 12.62 -18.03
N VAL A 161 11.31 11.72 -18.65
CA VAL A 161 11.89 10.70 -19.55
C VAL A 161 12.63 11.35 -20.71
N ARG A 162 12.03 12.35 -21.36
CA ARG A 162 12.66 13.06 -22.49
C ARG A 162 13.98 13.72 -22.10
N GLU A 163 14.01 14.44 -20.98
CA GLU A 163 15.16 15.26 -20.58
C GLU A 163 16.24 14.48 -19.83
N LYS A 164 15.85 13.49 -19.03
CA LYS A 164 16.77 12.79 -18.12
C LYS A 164 17.22 11.43 -18.63
N LEU A 165 16.44 10.78 -19.49
CA LEU A 165 16.83 9.48 -20.09
C LEU A 165 17.20 9.59 -21.55
N LEU A 166 16.44 10.35 -22.34
CA LEU A 166 16.62 10.43 -23.79
C LEU A 166 17.48 11.61 -24.24
N ALA A 167 18.04 12.38 -23.29
CA ALA A 167 18.89 13.54 -23.54
C ALA A 167 18.28 14.58 -24.51
N GLY A 168 16.95 14.65 -24.60
CA GLY A 168 16.24 15.65 -25.37
C GLY A 168 15.95 16.91 -24.55
N THR A 169 15.43 17.94 -25.21
CA THR A 169 15.03 19.19 -24.56
C THR A 169 13.57 19.49 -24.85
N ILE A 170 12.85 19.97 -23.83
CA ILE A 170 11.51 20.52 -23.94
C ILE A 170 11.60 22.03 -23.65
N PRO A 171 11.06 22.91 -24.51
CA PRO A 171 11.02 24.34 -24.21
C PRO A 171 10.12 24.61 -23.01
N ASP A 172 10.42 25.67 -22.26
CA ASP A 172 9.56 26.10 -21.17
C ASP A 172 8.17 26.50 -21.67
N VAL A 173 7.18 26.36 -20.79
CA VAL A 173 5.81 26.77 -21.08
C VAL A 173 5.81 28.28 -21.33
N PRO A 174 5.28 28.75 -22.47
CA PRO A 174 5.18 30.18 -22.74
C PRO A 174 4.35 30.88 -21.67
N ILE A 175 4.77 32.07 -21.23
CA ILE A 175 4.11 32.85 -20.18
C ILE A 175 2.63 33.20 -20.49
N THR A 176 2.22 33.08 -21.75
CA THR A 176 0.88 33.40 -22.23
C THR A 176 -0.10 32.23 -22.12
N VAL A 177 0.35 31.06 -21.65
CA VAL A 177 -0.44 29.83 -21.64
C VAL A 177 -0.72 29.40 -20.21
N ASP A 178 -1.99 29.22 -19.88
CA ASP A 178 -2.40 28.56 -18.64
C ASP A 178 -2.36 27.03 -18.84
N ALA A 179 -1.32 26.38 -18.33
CA ALA A 179 -1.06 24.96 -18.51
C ALA A 179 -1.78 24.11 -17.46
N VAL A 180 -3.11 24.19 -17.44
CA VAL A 180 -3.98 23.43 -16.53
C VAL A 180 -4.85 22.47 -17.32
N VAL A 181 -4.95 21.24 -16.84
CA VAL A 181 -5.94 20.27 -17.35
C VAL A 181 -7.26 20.56 -16.62
N PRO A 182 -8.34 20.91 -17.34
CA PRO A 182 -9.62 21.19 -16.69
C PRO A 182 -10.12 20.00 -15.87
N GLU A 183 -10.71 20.28 -14.71
CA GLU A 183 -11.36 19.26 -13.88
C GLU A 183 -12.66 18.77 -14.54
N ASP A 184 -12.83 17.45 -14.60
CA ASP A 184 -14.07 16.80 -15.03
C ASP A 184 -14.15 15.45 -14.35
N HIS A 185 -14.93 15.39 -13.26
CA HIS A 185 -15.03 14.23 -12.41
C HIS A 185 -15.74 13.04 -13.08
N HIS A 186 -16.23 13.17 -14.32
CA HIS A 186 -16.83 12.06 -15.07
C HIS A 186 -15.90 11.46 -16.12
N LYS A 187 -14.67 11.97 -16.25
CA LYS A 187 -13.68 11.52 -17.22
C LYS A 187 -12.37 11.14 -16.54
N THR A 188 -11.66 10.19 -17.15
CA THR A 188 -10.29 9.86 -16.74
C THR A 188 -9.35 11.02 -17.05
N LEU A 189 -8.25 11.12 -16.30
CA LEU A 189 -7.19 12.09 -16.58
C LEU A 189 -6.70 11.97 -18.03
N ARG A 190 -6.56 10.75 -18.55
CA ARG A 190 -6.14 10.53 -19.94
C ARG A 190 -7.02 11.31 -20.94
N VAL A 191 -8.34 11.23 -20.79
CA VAL A 191 -9.29 11.91 -21.68
C VAL A 191 -9.22 13.42 -21.50
N ARG A 192 -9.16 13.90 -20.25
CA ARG A 192 -9.03 15.33 -19.95
C ARG A 192 -7.75 15.92 -20.52
N LEU A 193 -6.62 15.20 -20.38
CA LEU A 193 -5.32 15.60 -20.92
C LEU A 193 -5.33 15.68 -22.45
N ASP A 194 -5.91 14.68 -23.12
CA ASP A 194 -6.02 14.70 -24.59
C ASP A 194 -6.86 15.89 -25.05
N GLN A 195 -8.00 16.15 -24.40
CA GLN A 195 -8.84 17.31 -24.71
C GLN A 195 -8.09 18.64 -24.55
N ALA A 196 -7.27 18.78 -23.51
CA ALA A 196 -6.50 19.99 -23.24
C ALA A 196 -5.30 20.20 -24.18
N THR A 197 -4.65 19.11 -24.62
CA THR A 197 -3.32 19.19 -25.27
C THR A 197 -3.29 18.83 -26.75
N SER A 198 -4.41 18.37 -27.33
CA SER A 198 -4.49 17.98 -28.75
C SER A 198 -4.54 19.15 -29.73
N GLN A 199 -4.69 20.40 -29.25
CA GLN A 199 -4.67 21.58 -30.10
C GLN A 199 -3.30 21.75 -30.77
N ASP A 200 -3.27 22.19 -32.04
CA ASP A 200 -2.05 22.29 -32.84
C ASP A 200 -0.92 23.06 -32.15
N TYR A 201 -1.28 24.15 -31.46
CA TYR A 201 -0.33 24.96 -30.72
C TYR A 201 0.32 24.18 -29.56
N CYS A 202 -0.47 23.45 -28.77
CA CYS A 202 0.00 22.64 -27.64
C CYS A 202 0.80 21.43 -28.13
N TRP A 203 0.34 20.78 -29.20
CA TRP A 203 0.91 19.54 -29.70
C TRP A 203 2.36 19.68 -30.20
N LYS A 204 2.80 20.90 -30.56
CA LYS A 204 4.20 21.22 -30.91
C LYS A 204 5.20 20.68 -29.87
N CYS A 205 4.87 20.84 -28.59
CA CYS A 205 5.70 20.39 -27.48
C CYS A 205 5.19 19.07 -26.90
N HIS A 206 3.87 18.92 -26.73
CA HIS A 206 3.27 17.74 -26.10
C HIS A 206 3.53 16.44 -26.85
N LYS A 207 3.70 16.47 -28.18
CA LYS A 207 4.11 15.29 -28.97
C LYS A 207 5.41 14.64 -28.48
N LYS A 208 6.30 15.40 -27.83
CA LYS A 208 7.58 14.91 -27.31
C LYS A 208 7.47 14.30 -25.89
N MET A 209 6.38 14.57 -25.16
CA MET A 209 6.21 14.26 -23.74
C MET A 209 5.02 13.33 -23.48
N ASN A 210 3.83 13.67 -23.98
CA ASN A 210 2.60 12.94 -23.67
C ASN A 210 2.73 11.45 -23.99
N PRO A 211 3.21 11.04 -25.18
CA PRO A 211 3.35 9.62 -25.50
C PRO A 211 4.29 8.86 -24.55
N LEU A 212 5.32 9.52 -24.02
CA LEU A 212 6.24 8.94 -23.04
C LEU A 212 5.59 8.81 -21.66
N GLY A 213 4.84 9.83 -21.27
CA GLY A 213 4.24 9.95 -19.95
C GLY A 213 3.01 9.08 -19.74
N VAL A 214 2.15 8.98 -20.75
CA VAL A 214 0.88 8.24 -20.66
C VAL A 214 1.10 6.73 -20.50
N ALA A 215 2.28 6.23 -20.87
CA ALA A 215 2.69 4.85 -20.59
C ALA A 215 2.69 4.51 -19.09
N PHE A 216 2.82 5.52 -18.22
CA PHE A 216 2.78 5.36 -16.76
C PHE A 216 1.39 5.52 -16.16
N GLU A 217 0.33 5.75 -16.96
CA GLU A 217 -1.03 5.91 -16.43
C GLU A 217 -1.62 4.61 -15.88
N VAL A 218 -0.96 3.47 -16.12
CA VAL A 218 -1.18 2.22 -15.37
C VAL A 218 -0.79 2.32 -13.89
N TYR A 219 -0.23 3.44 -13.44
CA TYR A 219 0.00 3.73 -12.03
C TYR A 219 -0.70 5.01 -11.63
N ASP A 220 -1.41 4.99 -10.49
CA ASP A 220 -2.02 6.18 -9.91
C ASP A 220 -0.99 7.16 -9.33
N ASP A 221 -1.47 8.24 -8.72
CA ASP A 221 -0.69 9.32 -8.12
C ASP A 221 0.10 8.87 -6.89
N PHE A 222 -0.38 7.82 -6.21
CA PHE A 222 0.35 7.11 -5.15
C PHE A 222 1.28 6.01 -5.68
N GLY A 223 1.36 5.84 -7.00
CA GLY A 223 2.20 4.86 -7.66
C GLY A 223 1.67 3.43 -7.59
N ARG A 224 0.39 3.21 -7.26
CA ARG A 224 -0.28 1.90 -7.23
C ARG A 224 -0.62 1.46 -8.63
N TYR A 225 -0.48 0.18 -8.91
CA TYR A 225 -0.85 -0.35 -10.22
C TYR A 225 -2.37 -0.36 -10.38
N ARG A 226 -2.87 0.12 -11.52
CA ARG A 226 -4.29 0.22 -11.83
C ARG A 226 -4.59 -0.18 -13.28
N THR A 227 -5.73 -0.85 -13.45
CA THR A 227 -6.38 -1.07 -14.76
C THR A 227 -7.66 -0.25 -14.90
N GLN A 228 -8.16 0.29 -13.79
CA GLN A 228 -9.34 1.14 -13.68
C GLN A 228 -8.96 2.39 -12.89
N GLU A 229 -9.37 3.55 -13.39
CA GLU A 229 -9.21 4.83 -12.71
C GLU A 229 -10.46 5.14 -11.90
N ARG A 230 -10.29 5.43 -10.60
CA ARG A 230 -11.38 5.83 -9.70
C ARG A 230 -11.72 7.29 -9.96
N LEU A 231 -12.99 7.56 -10.23
CA LEU A 231 -13.50 8.91 -10.41
C LEU A 231 -13.88 9.50 -9.04
N GLU A 232 -12.86 9.86 -8.25
CA GLU A 232 -13.00 10.26 -6.84
C GLU A 232 -13.73 11.62 -6.69
N HIS A 233 -15.06 11.56 -6.63
CA HIS A 233 -15.94 12.71 -6.41
C HIS A 233 -17.25 12.25 -5.74
N PRO A 234 -17.91 13.07 -4.89
CA PRO A 234 -19.18 12.70 -4.26
C PRO A 234 -20.25 12.17 -5.24
N ASP A 235 -20.37 12.75 -6.43
CA ASP A 235 -21.35 12.34 -7.46
C ASP A 235 -21.11 10.94 -8.05
N ASN A 236 -19.91 10.41 -7.83
CA ASN A 236 -19.50 9.09 -8.29
C ASN A 236 -19.38 8.07 -7.16
N LEU A 237 -19.76 8.44 -5.93
CA LEU A 237 -19.70 7.54 -4.79
C LEU A 237 -20.71 6.40 -4.97
N ILE A 238 -20.21 5.16 -4.91
CA ILE A 238 -21.01 3.94 -4.91
C ILE A 238 -21.24 3.46 -3.47
N LYS A 239 -20.20 3.53 -2.63
CA LYS A 239 -20.26 3.09 -1.24
C LYS A 239 -19.37 3.98 -0.38
N GLU A 240 -19.93 4.51 0.71
CA GLU A 240 -19.17 5.23 1.73
C GLU A 240 -18.15 4.32 2.43
N ALA A 241 -17.10 4.91 2.97
CA ALA A 241 -16.18 4.21 3.85
C ALA A 241 -16.96 3.62 5.05
N PRO A 242 -16.70 2.36 5.44
CA PRO A 242 -17.36 1.78 6.60
C PRO A 242 -17.04 2.59 7.87
N ARG A 243 -18.03 2.73 8.74
CA ARG A 243 -17.83 3.37 10.07
C ARG A 243 -17.04 2.47 11.01
N GLU A 244 -17.20 1.15 10.84
CA GLU A 244 -16.46 0.15 11.61
C GLU A 244 -14.98 0.16 11.23
N ARG A 245 -14.11 -0.01 12.23
CA ARG A 245 -12.67 -0.10 12.04
C ARG A 245 -12.18 -1.45 12.55
N GLY A 246 -11.30 -2.10 11.78
CA GLY A 246 -10.76 -3.40 12.14
C GLY A 246 -9.58 -3.77 11.25
N LEU A 247 -8.73 -4.67 11.75
CA LEU A 247 -7.51 -5.12 11.05
C LEU A 247 -7.80 -5.69 9.64
N HIS A 248 -9.03 -6.19 9.44
CA HIS A 248 -9.48 -6.86 8.22
C HIS A 248 -10.60 -6.12 7.48
N ILE A 249 -10.86 -4.85 7.84
CA ILE A 249 -11.89 -4.03 7.20
C ILE A 249 -11.20 -3.04 6.26
N ASP A 250 -11.57 -3.04 4.97
CA ASP A 250 -11.11 -2.01 4.04
C ASP A 250 -11.89 -0.71 4.30
N GLY A 251 -11.18 0.30 4.83
CA GLY A 251 -11.75 1.61 5.16
C GLY A 251 -11.92 2.56 3.98
N ARG A 252 -11.66 2.13 2.75
CA ARG A 252 -11.74 3.01 1.57
C ARG A 252 -13.18 3.08 1.02
N PRO A 253 -13.66 4.26 0.60
CA PRO A 253 -14.91 4.38 -0.14
C PRO A 253 -14.78 3.74 -1.54
N VAL A 254 -15.90 3.34 -2.13
CA VAL A 254 -15.96 2.82 -3.50
C VAL A 254 -16.56 3.89 -4.41
N TYR A 255 -15.85 4.24 -5.48
CA TYR A 255 -16.31 5.18 -6.49
C TYR A 255 -16.55 4.47 -7.82
N LYS A 256 -17.30 5.09 -8.74
CA LYS A 256 -17.35 4.69 -10.15
C LYS A 256 -15.93 4.69 -10.71
N THR A 257 -15.69 3.77 -11.64
CA THR A 257 -14.40 3.63 -12.29
C THR A 257 -14.55 3.60 -13.81
N LEU A 258 -13.49 3.99 -14.50
CA LEU A 258 -13.37 3.89 -15.96
C LEU A 258 -12.06 3.19 -16.32
N PRO A 259 -11.99 2.48 -17.45
CA PRO A 259 -10.78 1.77 -17.86
C PRO A 259 -9.63 2.74 -18.12
N VAL A 260 -8.45 2.38 -17.63
CA VAL A 260 -7.21 3.12 -17.90
C VAL A 260 -6.79 2.90 -19.35
N ASN A 261 -6.47 3.99 -20.05
CA ASN A 261 -5.78 3.93 -21.35
C ASN A 261 -4.36 4.48 -21.20
N ALA A 262 -3.40 3.58 -21.02
CA ALA A 262 -1.98 3.90 -20.90
C ALA A 262 -1.19 3.65 -22.20
N ARG A 263 -1.86 3.63 -23.37
CA ARG A 263 -1.16 3.44 -24.64
C ARG A 263 -0.37 4.71 -24.99
N GLY A 264 0.94 4.62 -24.84
CA GLY A 264 1.90 5.57 -25.38
C GLY A 264 2.49 5.09 -26.70
N TYR A 265 3.40 5.87 -27.25
CA TYR A 265 4.25 5.46 -28.36
C TYR A 265 5.62 6.13 -28.24
N LEU A 266 6.60 5.53 -28.91
CA LEU A 266 7.91 6.13 -29.13
C LEU A 266 8.04 6.38 -30.63
N ASP A 267 8.19 7.65 -30.99
CA ASP A 267 8.55 8.08 -32.34
C ASP A 267 9.85 8.87 -32.21
N GLY A 268 10.87 8.42 -32.94
CA GLY A 268 12.27 8.78 -32.76
C GLY A 268 12.81 9.56 -33.94
#